data_AF-A0A523Z901-F1
#
_entry.id   AF-A0A523Z901-F1
#
_cell.length_a   1.000
_cell.length_b   1.000
_cell.length_c   1.000
_cell.angle_alpha   90.00
_cell.angle_beta   90.00
_cell.angle_gamma   90.00
#
_symmetry.space_group_name_H-M   'P 1'
#
loop_
_entity.id
_entity.type
_entity.pdbx_description
1 polymer ?
#
loop_
_entity_poly.entity_id
_entity_poly.type
_entity_poly.pdbx_seq_one_letter_code
_entity_poly.pdbx_strand_id
1 'polypeptide(L)'
;MDISAIFKRAWEITWKHKGLWVLGILANCSGGSSSQGSSNVSRIPEYRTGGGEFPQIERWFQAIPEEAWIAIAIAAVGVMLLLALVFWVLAAIGNGGLIAGFQMAETGETVTLASAFQQGISYFWKLLVIQLILGLASLVVFVPVIFGGAILSVLTLGIFLLCLIPLICLLIPLGIALTIYTLLTQIALIVEELDIVAAFQRAWEVFRSNLGQVVVMGLILGIGGFVVGLVLAIPFILIALPFITGLIVGTDTSSVAGLSVTIIGMLLYLPVLLLAGGIMRTFITGSWTLTYRSLIASMAE
;
A
#
# COMPACT_ATOMS: atom_id res chain seq x y z
N MET A 1 -25.90 1.13 14.01
CA MET A 1 -25.08 1.66 12.90
C MET A 1 -25.28 0.76 11.69
N ASP A 2 -25.84 1.29 10.61
CA ASP A 2 -26.14 0.51 9.40
C ASP A 2 -24.91 0.44 8.49
N ILE A 3 -24.08 -0.59 8.71
CA ILE A 3 -22.83 -0.82 7.96
C ILE A 3 -23.10 -0.88 6.44
N SER A 4 -24.21 -1.48 6.03
CA SER A 4 -24.63 -1.56 4.62
C SER A 4 -24.89 -0.18 4.00
N ALA A 5 -25.50 0.74 4.75
CA ALA A 5 -25.74 2.11 4.30
C ALA A 5 -24.43 2.88 4.13
N ILE A 6 -23.48 2.68 5.06
CA ILE A 6 -22.13 3.27 4.99
C ILE A 6 -21.40 2.80 3.73
N PHE A 7 -21.40 1.49 3.46
CA PHE A 7 -20.75 0.96 2.26
C PHE A 7 -21.40 1.44 0.97
N LYS A 8 -22.73 1.46 0.92
CA LYS A 8 -23.46 1.96 -0.25
C LYS A 8 -23.11 3.43 -0.51
N ARG A 9 -23.02 4.23 0.56
CA ARG A 9 -22.65 5.65 0.47
C ARG A 9 -21.20 5.85 0.04
N ALA A 10 -20.26 5.09 0.63
CA ALA A 10 -18.85 5.10 0.24
C ALA A 10 -18.68 4.74 -1.25
N TRP A 11 -19.44 3.76 -1.72
CA TRP A 11 -19.45 3.34 -3.13
C TRP A 11 -20.00 4.42 -4.05
N GLU A 12 -21.13 5.05 -3.71
CA GLU A 12 -21.71 6.16 -4.47
C GLU A 12 -20.72 7.32 -4.64
N ILE A 13 -20.03 7.73 -3.56
CA ILE A 13 -19.03 8.79 -3.60
C ILE A 13 -17.84 8.39 -4.48
N THR A 14 -17.35 7.15 -4.32
CA THR A 14 -16.22 6.60 -5.10
C THR A 14 -16.53 6.62 -6.59
N TRP A 15 -17.77 6.33 -7.01
CA TRP A 15 -18.17 6.33 -8.43
C TRP A 15 -18.53 7.70 -8.97
N LYS A 16 -19.13 8.58 -8.15
CA LYS A 16 -19.50 9.94 -8.54
C LYS A 16 -18.28 10.82 -8.78
N HIS A 17 -17.19 10.62 -8.02
CA HIS A 17 -15.98 11.44 -8.08
C HIS A 17 -14.76 10.63 -8.55
N LYS A 18 -14.72 10.31 -9.85
CA LYS A 18 -13.63 9.53 -10.49
C LYS A 18 -12.23 10.14 -10.32
N GLY A 19 -12.13 11.44 -10.01
CA GLY A 19 -10.86 12.07 -9.64
C GLY A 19 -10.19 11.41 -8.43
N LEU A 20 -10.98 10.93 -7.46
CA LEU A 20 -10.45 10.27 -6.26
C LEU A 20 -9.63 9.01 -6.59
N TRP A 21 -9.91 8.34 -7.73
CA TRP A 21 -9.15 7.15 -8.14
C TRP A 21 -7.69 7.47 -8.43
N VAL A 22 -7.41 8.66 -8.98
CA VAL A 22 -6.04 9.12 -9.23
C VAL A 22 -5.31 9.35 -7.91
N LEU A 23 -5.98 9.91 -6.90
CA LEU A 23 -5.43 10.04 -5.55
C LEU A 23 -5.20 8.66 -4.91
N GLY A 24 -6.08 7.69 -5.17
CA GLY A 24 -5.91 6.27 -4.82
C GLY A 24 -4.68 5.64 -5.46
N ILE A 25 -4.44 5.88 -6.75
CA ILE A 25 -3.26 5.41 -7.47
C ILE A 25 -2.00 6.04 -6.87
N LEU A 26 -2.00 7.37 -6.68
CA LEU A 26 -0.89 8.11 -6.08
C LEU A 26 -0.59 7.60 -4.66
N ALA A 27 -1.62 7.38 -3.85
CA ALA A 27 -1.52 6.80 -2.50
C ALA A 27 -0.87 5.40 -2.49
N ASN A 28 -0.95 4.66 -3.61
CA ASN A 28 -0.37 3.34 -3.76
C ASN A 28 1.06 3.36 -4.38
N CYS A 29 1.47 4.48 -4.99
CA CYS A 29 2.77 4.60 -5.66
C CYS A 29 3.98 4.75 -4.72
N SER A 30 3.81 5.02 -3.42
CA SER A 30 4.94 5.18 -2.49
C SER A 30 5.70 3.91 -2.13
N GLY A 31 5.30 2.74 -2.64
CA GLY A 31 5.88 1.48 -2.17
C GLY A 31 5.65 1.25 -0.66
N GLY A 32 4.74 2.01 -0.03
CA GLY A 32 4.25 1.78 1.32
C GLY A 32 3.33 0.56 1.31
N SER A 33 3.90 -0.60 1.04
CA SER A 33 3.26 -1.89 1.16
C SER A 33 2.80 -2.09 2.60
N SER A 34 1.57 -1.71 2.91
CA SER A 34 0.82 -2.38 3.96
C SER A 34 0.85 -3.86 3.60
N SER A 35 1.44 -4.65 4.49
CA SER A 35 1.63 -6.10 4.41
C SER A 35 0.36 -6.84 3.99
N GLN A 36 0.12 -6.94 2.69
CA GLN A 36 -0.52 -8.10 2.07
C GLN A 36 0.64 -8.93 1.51
N GLY A 37 0.91 -10.04 2.18
CA GLY A 37 1.98 -10.95 1.82
C GLY A 37 1.84 -11.44 0.39
N SER A 38 2.76 -10.98 -0.46
CA SER A 38 3.38 -11.79 -1.49
C SER A 38 4.78 -11.22 -1.77
N SER A 39 5.65 -11.28 -0.78
CA SER A 39 7.11 -11.23 -1.02
C SER A 39 7.58 -12.64 -1.39
N ASN A 40 6.99 -13.21 -2.44
CA ASN A 40 7.76 -14.04 -3.33
C ASN A 40 8.51 -13.10 -4.28
N VAL A 41 9.60 -12.50 -3.77
CA VAL A 41 10.80 -12.37 -4.61
C VAL A 41 11.36 -13.79 -4.73
N SER A 42 10.54 -14.67 -5.33
CA SER A 42 11.00 -15.91 -5.90
C SER A 42 12.00 -15.47 -6.92
N ARG A 43 13.27 -15.71 -6.61
CA ARG A 43 14.43 -15.71 -7.50
C ARG A 43 14.03 -15.16 -8.85
N ILE A 44 14.31 -13.87 -9.11
CA ILE A 44 14.43 -13.40 -10.49
C ILE A 44 15.27 -14.50 -11.13
N PRO A 45 14.73 -15.29 -12.09
CA PRO A 45 15.56 -16.23 -12.79
C PRO A 45 16.72 -15.37 -13.25
N GLU A 46 17.95 -15.77 -12.93
CA GLU A 46 19.09 -15.28 -13.68
C GLU A 46 18.79 -15.68 -15.12
N TYR A 47 18.06 -14.82 -15.81
CA TYR A 47 18.21 -14.64 -17.23
C TYR A 47 19.66 -14.23 -17.33
N ARG A 48 20.52 -15.24 -17.48
CA ARG A 48 21.44 -15.18 -18.59
C ARG A 48 20.57 -14.81 -19.77
N THR A 49 20.50 -13.52 -20.04
CA THR A 49 20.29 -12.98 -21.36
C THR A 49 21.38 -13.67 -22.18
N GLY A 50 21.09 -14.89 -22.66
CA GLY A 50 21.90 -15.52 -23.69
C GLY A 50 21.90 -14.50 -24.79
N GLY A 51 23.06 -13.89 -25.01
CA GLY A 51 23.27 -12.65 -25.75
C GLY A 51 22.33 -12.55 -26.94
N GLY A 52 21.15 -11.99 -26.70
CA GLY A 52 20.29 -11.48 -27.73
C GLY A 52 20.98 -10.21 -28.13
N GLU A 53 21.91 -10.35 -29.07
CA GLU A 53 22.76 -9.32 -29.62
C GLU A 53 21.90 -8.11 -29.96
N PHE A 54 21.81 -7.16 -29.03
CA PHE A 54 21.51 -5.77 -29.32
C PHE A 54 22.88 -5.08 -29.46
N PRO A 55 23.59 -5.25 -30.59
CA PRO A 55 24.95 -4.74 -30.77
C PRO A 55 25.03 -3.23 -30.58
N GLN A 56 23.90 -2.52 -30.65
CA GLN A 56 23.81 -1.08 -30.40
C GLN A 56 23.90 -0.74 -28.90
N ILE A 57 23.26 -1.51 -28.02
CA ILE A 57 23.28 -1.30 -26.57
C ILE A 57 24.62 -1.73 -26.00
N GLU A 58 25.17 -2.84 -26.48
CA GLU A 58 26.45 -3.39 -26.05
C GLU A 58 27.63 -2.49 -26.45
N ARG A 59 27.58 -1.90 -27.66
CA ARG A 59 28.52 -0.84 -28.08
C ARG A 59 28.36 0.45 -27.27
N TRP A 60 27.14 0.81 -26.86
CA TRP A 60 26.89 1.98 -26.01
C TRP A 60 27.46 1.77 -24.60
N PHE A 61 27.30 0.57 -24.03
CA PHE A 61 27.85 0.19 -22.73
C PHE A 61 29.38 0.13 -22.74
N GLN A 62 29.98 -0.37 -23.82
CA GLN A 62 31.44 -0.43 -23.98
C GLN A 62 32.08 0.91 -24.39
N ALA A 63 31.31 1.86 -24.91
CA ALA A 63 31.79 3.20 -25.24
C ALA A 63 31.94 4.12 -24.00
N ILE A 64 31.44 3.69 -22.84
CA ILE A 64 31.52 4.44 -21.59
C ILE A 64 32.75 3.97 -20.81
N PRO A 65 33.76 4.83 -20.55
CA PRO A 65 34.94 4.45 -19.79
C PRO A 65 34.56 3.98 -18.37
N GLU A 66 35.28 3.00 -17.81
CA GLU A 66 34.99 2.39 -16.50
C GLU A 66 34.91 3.43 -15.35
N GLU A 67 35.67 4.52 -15.46
CA GLU A 67 35.65 5.67 -14.54
C GLU A 67 34.27 6.40 -14.53
N ALA A 68 33.59 6.46 -15.68
CA ALA A 68 32.30 7.11 -15.84
C ALA A 68 31.13 6.23 -15.39
N TRP A 69 31.32 4.91 -15.33
CA TRP A 69 30.32 3.97 -14.81
C TRP A 69 29.99 4.23 -13.34
N ILE A 70 30.98 4.59 -12.53
CA ILE A 70 30.79 4.93 -11.12
C ILE A 70 29.99 6.24 -11.00
N ALA A 71 30.32 7.26 -11.80
CA ALA A 71 29.59 8.53 -11.82
C ALA A 71 28.13 8.36 -12.31
N ILE A 72 27.91 7.53 -13.34
CA ILE A 72 26.57 7.20 -13.86
C ILE A 72 25.79 6.37 -12.84
N ALA A 73 26.43 5.42 -12.16
CA ALA A 73 25.79 4.63 -11.11
C ALA A 73 25.37 5.52 -9.93
N ILE A 74 26.24 6.43 -9.48
CA ILE A 74 25.92 7.40 -8.42
C ILE A 74 24.80 8.35 -8.87
N ALA A 75 24.86 8.86 -10.10
CA ALA A 75 23.81 9.72 -10.66
C ALA A 75 22.47 8.96 -10.80
N ALA A 76 22.49 7.72 -11.27
CA ALA A 76 21.31 6.86 -11.39
C ALA A 76 20.71 6.55 -10.01
N VAL A 77 21.53 6.23 -9.02
CA VAL A 77 21.10 6.03 -7.63
C VAL A 77 20.54 7.32 -7.04
N GLY A 78 21.16 8.47 -7.29
CA GLY A 78 20.68 9.78 -6.85
C GLY A 78 19.33 10.15 -7.48
N VAL A 79 19.17 9.94 -8.78
CA VAL A 79 17.89 10.16 -9.49
C VAL A 79 16.83 9.17 -9.01
N MET A 80 17.19 7.90 -8.79
CA MET A 80 16.28 6.89 -8.28
C MET A 80 15.82 7.23 -6.86
N LEU A 81 16.73 7.69 -5.98
CA LEU A 81 16.39 8.18 -4.64
C LEU A 81 15.48 9.40 -4.68
N LEU A 82 15.77 10.37 -5.56
CA LEU A 82 14.92 11.54 -5.74
C LEU A 82 13.52 11.15 -6.23
N LEU A 83 13.42 10.26 -7.21
CA LEU A 83 12.13 9.75 -7.68
C LEU A 83 11.39 9.01 -6.56
N ALA A 84 12.07 8.13 -5.82
CA ALA A 84 11.48 7.41 -4.69
C ALA A 84 10.94 8.39 -3.64
N LEU A 85 11.69 9.44 -3.31
CA LEU A 85 11.28 10.49 -2.38
C LEU A 85 10.05 11.25 -2.91
N VAL A 86 10.04 11.62 -4.20
CA VAL A 86 8.91 12.31 -4.83
C VAL A 86 7.65 11.44 -4.82
N PHE A 87 7.74 10.17 -5.20
CA PHE A 87 6.62 9.23 -5.16
C PHE A 87 6.14 8.96 -3.74
N TRP A 88 7.06 8.90 -2.78
CA TRP A 88 6.73 8.76 -1.37
C TRP A 88 5.92 9.95 -0.84
N VAL A 89 6.36 11.17 -1.18
CA VAL A 89 5.66 12.42 -0.86
C VAL A 89 4.28 12.46 -1.53
N LEU A 90 4.21 12.15 -2.83
CA LEU A 90 2.95 12.13 -3.59
C LEU A 90 1.92 11.16 -3.01
N ALA A 91 2.35 10.02 -2.47
CA ALA A 91 1.42 9.08 -1.86
C ALA A 91 0.91 9.52 -0.50
N ALA A 92 1.76 10.16 0.31
CA ALA A 92 1.31 10.75 1.58
C ALA A 92 0.25 11.83 1.31
N ILE A 93 0.47 12.67 0.30
CA ILE A 93 -0.50 13.66 -0.16
C ILE A 93 -1.76 12.99 -0.72
N GLY A 94 -1.62 11.91 -1.50
CA GLY A 94 -2.75 11.15 -2.04
C GLY A 94 -3.66 10.57 -0.94
N ASN A 95 -3.09 10.04 0.13
CA ASN A 95 -3.83 9.56 1.29
C ASN A 95 -4.57 10.69 2.03
N GLY A 96 -3.89 11.81 2.28
CA GLY A 96 -4.52 12.99 2.89
C GLY A 96 -5.64 13.58 2.03
N GLY A 97 -5.40 13.68 0.73
CA GLY A 97 -6.37 14.20 -0.24
C GLY A 97 -7.58 13.28 -0.44
N LEU A 98 -7.42 11.96 -0.30
CA LEU A 98 -8.54 11.02 -0.27
C LEU A 98 -9.46 11.29 0.92
N ILE A 99 -8.88 11.40 2.13
CA ILE A 99 -9.65 11.65 3.36
C ILE A 99 -10.38 13.00 3.27
N ALA A 100 -9.67 14.06 2.87
CA ALA A 100 -10.26 15.39 2.67
C ALA A 100 -11.34 15.40 1.56
N GLY A 101 -11.12 14.64 0.47
CA GLY A 101 -12.08 14.51 -0.62
C GLY A 101 -13.41 13.88 -0.19
N PHE A 102 -13.38 12.91 0.73
CA PHE A 102 -14.60 12.35 1.31
C PHE A 102 -15.32 13.33 2.26
N GLN A 103 -14.57 14.15 3.01
CA GLN A 103 -15.14 15.21 3.84
C GLN A 103 -15.87 16.26 2.98
N MET A 104 -15.25 16.73 1.89
CA MET A 104 -15.87 17.67 0.93
C MET A 104 -17.12 17.07 0.25
N ALA A 105 -17.09 15.76 -0.05
CA ALA A 105 -18.23 15.07 -0.66
C ALA A 105 -19.46 15.04 0.27
N GLU A 106 -19.24 15.03 1.59
CA GLU A 106 -20.32 15.04 2.58
C GLU A 106 -20.83 16.43 2.93
N THR A 107 -20.00 17.47 2.85
CA THR A 107 -20.43 18.87 3.04
C THR A 107 -21.18 19.43 1.83
N GLY A 108 -21.24 18.70 0.72
CA GLY A 108 -21.97 19.09 -0.50
C GLY A 108 -21.19 20.01 -1.43
N GLU A 109 -19.90 20.24 -1.16
CA GLU A 109 -19.02 21.03 -2.02
C GLU A 109 -18.63 20.26 -3.29
N THR A 110 -18.30 20.99 -4.36
CA THR A 110 -17.82 20.38 -5.61
C THR A 110 -16.44 19.76 -5.36
N VAL A 111 -16.42 18.43 -5.19
CA VAL A 111 -15.16 17.67 -5.06
C VAL A 111 -14.40 17.75 -6.38
N THR A 112 -13.45 18.66 -6.46
CA THR A 112 -12.48 18.76 -7.56
C THR A 112 -11.16 18.15 -7.14
N LEU A 113 -10.50 17.44 -8.06
CA LEU A 113 -9.20 16.78 -7.80
C LEU A 113 -8.18 17.79 -7.22
N ALA A 114 -8.20 19.02 -7.73
CA ALA A 114 -7.29 20.08 -7.33
C ALA A 114 -7.55 20.56 -5.89
N SER A 115 -8.81 20.76 -5.48
CA SER A 115 -9.12 21.21 -4.12
C SER A 115 -8.78 20.14 -3.07
N ALA A 116 -9.10 18.88 -3.36
CA ALA A 116 -8.75 17.75 -2.49
C ALA A 116 -7.23 17.56 -2.38
N PHE A 117 -6.49 17.71 -3.49
CA PHE A 117 -5.03 17.60 -3.51
C PHE A 117 -4.35 18.77 -2.77
N GLN A 118 -4.85 20.00 -2.94
CA GLN A 118 -4.31 21.19 -2.27
C GLN A 118 -4.53 21.12 -0.75
N GLN A 119 -5.69 20.63 -0.32
CA GLN A 119 -5.95 20.40 1.10
C GLN A 119 -5.07 19.27 1.66
N GLY A 120 -4.87 18.19 0.89
CA GLY A 120 -3.90 17.14 1.22
C GLY A 120 -2.46 17.65 1.34
N ILE A 121 -2.05 18.63 0.54
CA ILE A 121 -0.74 19.29 0.65
C ILE A 121 -0.62 20.10 1.94
N SER A 122 -1.67 20.86 2.32
CA SER A 122 -1.64 21.66 3.55
C SER A 122 -1.42 20.79 4.80
N TYR A 123 -2.08 19.63 4.84
CA TYR A 123 -1.95 18.68 5.95
C TYR A 123 -0.79 17.69 5.80
N PHE A 124 -0.02 17.74 4.70
CA PHE A 124 1.06 16.80 4.40
C PHE A 124 2.06 16.64 5.55
N TRP A 125 2.54 17.75 6.12
CA TRP A 125 3.53 17.72 7.21
C TRP A 125 2.98 17.04 8.46
N LYS A 126 1.71 17.30 8.82
CA LYS A 126 1.06 16.66 9.97
C LYS A 126 0.87 15.15 9.73
N LEU A 127 0.42 14.77 8.54
CA LEU A 127 0.22 13.36 8.15
C LEU A 127 1.54 12.58 8.10
N LEU A 128 2.60 13.20 7.58
CA LEU A 128 3.93 12.60 7.54
C LEU A 128 4.48 12.40 8.94
N VAL A 129 4.36 13.40 9.83
CA VAL A 129 4.80 13.27 11.23
C VAL A 129 4.04 12.15 11.94
N ILE A 130 2.72 12.01 11.73
CA ILE A 130 1.94 10.89 12.29
C ILE A 130 2.46 9.54 11.77
N GLN A 131 2.65 9.43 10.46
CA GLN A 131 3.17 8.20 9.83
C GLN A 131 4.59 7.88 10.31
N LEU A 132 5.43 8.90 10.53
CA LEU A 132 6.79 8.74 11.02
C LEU A 132 6.79 8.31 12.49
N ILE A 133 5.98 8.94 13.35
CA ILE A 133 5.87 8.59 14.78
C ILE A 133 5.37 7.16 14.93
N LEU A 134 4.28 6.81 14.24
CA LEU A 134 3.70 5.46 14.30
C LEU A 134 4.56 4.41 13.61
N GLY A 135 5.23 4.78 12.52
CA GLY A 135 6.21 3.92 11.85
C GLY A 135 7.44 3.65 12.71
N LEU A 136 7.94 4.66 13.42
CA LEU A 136 9.04 4.49 14.37
C LEU A 136 8.60 3.64 15.56
N ALA A 137 7.40 3.89 16.10
CA ALA A 137 6.84 3.10 17.20
C ALA A 137 6.64 1.63 16.79
N SER A 138 6.14 1.36 15.59
CA SER A 138 6.02 -0.01 15.09
C SER A 138 7.38 -0.65 14.87
N LEU A 139 8.38 0.07 14.38
CA LEU A 139 9.74 -0.46 14.25
C LEU A 139 10.33 -0.84 15.61
N VAL A 140 10.17 0.01 16.63
CA VAL A 140 10.65 -0.26 18.00
C VAL A 140 9.97 -1.48 18.63
N VAL A 141 8.71 -1.77 18.28
CA VAL A 141 7.98 -2.94 18.80
C VAL A 141 8.28 -4.21 18.00
N PHE A 142 8.27 -4.13 16.67
CA PHE A 142 8.37 -5.31 15.80
C PHE A 142 9.82 -5.79 15.63
N VAL A 143 10.81 -4.88 15.58
CA VAL A 143 12.22 -5.27 15.36
C VAL A 143 12.74 -6.15 16.50
N PRO A 144 12.58 -5.81 17.80
CA PRO A 144 13.05 -6.67 18.88
C PRO A 144 12.31 -8.00 18.94
N VAL A 145 11.02 -8.01 18.61
CA VAL A 145 10.19 -9.22 18.59
C VAL A 145 10.66 -10.18 17.49
N ILE A 146 10.93 -9.66 16.29
CA ILE A 146 11.38 -10.46 15.14
C ILE A 146 12.84 -10.89 15.31
N PHE A 147 13.76 -9.95 15.57
CA PHE A 147 15.19 -10.25 15.72
C PHE A 147 15.47 -11.03 17.00
N GLY A 148 14.89 -10.62 18.14
CA GLY A 148 15.02 -11.36 19.39
C GLY A 148 14.42 -12.75 19.29
N GLY A 149 13.26 -12.89 18.65
CA GLY A 149 12.64 -14.19 18.39
C GLY A 149 13.45 -15.09 17.46
N ALA A 150 14.10 -14.52 16.43
CA ALA A 150 14.98 -15.23 15.52
C ALA A 150 16.29 -15.69 16.18
N ILE A 151 16.90 -14.84 17.02
CA ILE A 151 18.13 -15.20 17.74
C ILE A 151 17.85 -16.33 18.74
N LEU A 152 16.75 -16.23 19.50
CA LEU A 152 16.35 -17.24 20.48
C LEU A 152 15.98 -18.57 19.83
N SER A 153 15.36 -18.56 18.64
CA SER A 153 15.00 -19.78 17.91
C SER A 153 16.21 -20.55 17.39
N VAL A 154 17.26 -19.84 16.94
CA VAL A 154 18.54 -20.45 16.58
C VAL A 154 19.25 -21.03 17.81
N LEU A 155 19.18 -20.34 18.96
CA LEU A 155 19.87 -20.76 20.19
C LEU A 155 19.26 -21.99 20.86
N THR A 156 17.95 -22.23 20.70
CA THR A 156 17.21 -23.33 21.34
C THR A 156 16.90 -24.50 20.41
N LEU A 157 17.64 -24.64 19.28
CA LEU A 157 17.48 -25.72 18.31
C LEU A 157 16.02 -25.87 17.80
N GLY A 158 15.30 -24.76 17.67
CA GLY A 158 13.94 -24.75 17.12
C GLY A 158 12.80 -25.08 18.09
N ILE A 159 13.06 -25.38 19.37
CA ILE A 159 11.97 -25.55 20.36
C ILE A 159 11.20 -24.23 20.56
N PHE A 160 11.89 -23.09 20.44
CA PHE A 160 11.27 -21.77 20.53
C PHE A 160 10.38 -21.41 19.32
N LEU A 161 10.43 -22.15 18.19
CA LEU A 161 9.46 -21.96 17.09
C LEU A 161 8.02 -22.22 17.54
N LEU A 162 7.80 -23.16 18.47
CA LEU A 162 6.47 -23.38 19.07
C LEU A 162 5.97 -22.19 19.88
N CYS A 163 6.88 -21.37 20.43
CA CYS A 163 6.55 -20.14 21.15
C CYS A 163 6.47 -18.91 20.20
N LEU A 164 7.20 -18.95 19.08
CA LEU A 164 7.17 -17.92 18.05
C LEU A 164 5.86 -17.93 17.24
N ILE A 165 5.27 -19.10 17.00
CA ILE A 165 3.97 -19.24 16.30
C ILE A 165 2.84 -18.45 16.98
N PRO A 166 2.55 -18.63 18.29
CA PRO A 166 1.50 -17.84 18.96
C PRO A 166 1.87 -16.36 19.06
N LEU A 167 3.15 -16.03 19.19
CA LEU A 167 3.64 -14.65 19.21
C LEU A 167 3.40 -13.94 17.85
N ILE A 168 3.70 -14.60 16.73
CA ILE A 168 3.42 -14.11 15.38
C ILE A 168 1.91 -14.01 15.15
N CYS A 169 1.14 -14.98 15.63
CA CYS A 169 -0.32 -14.97 15.55
C CYS A 169 -0.94 -13.78 16.30
N LEU A 170 -0.33 -13.32 17.39
CA LEU A 170 -0.70 -12.10 18.10
C LEU A 170 -0.20 -10.82 17.39
N LEU A 171 0.94 -10.91 16.71
CA LEU A 171 1.56 -9.77 16.03
C LEU A 171 0.76 -9.33 14.79
N ILE A 172 0.10 -10.27 14.10
CA ILE A 172 -0.79 -10.00 12.96
C ILE A 172 -1.96 -9.07 13.34
N PRO A 173 -2.83 -9.40 14.32
CA PRO A 173 -3.93 -8.53 14.72
C PRO A 173 -3.40 -7.23 15.33
N LEU A 174 -2.24 -7.23 15.99
CA LEU A 174 -1.60 -6.00 16.46
C LEU A 174 -1.21 -5.08 15.29
N GLY A 175 -0.61 -5.62 14.23
CA GLY A 175 -0.26 -4.87 13.02
C GLY A 175 -1.48 -4.30 12.30
N ILE A 176 -2.56 -5.08 12.23
CA ILE A 176 -3.85 -4.62 11.69
C ILE A 176 -4.41 -3.50 12.57
N ALA A 177 -4.42 -3.66 13.89
CA ALA A 177 -4.90 -2.66 14.83
C ALA A 177 -4.10 -1.35 14.74
N LEU A 178 -2.77 -1.42 14.61
CA LEU A 178 -1.93 -0.25 14.40
C LEU A 178 -2.24 0.45 13.08
N THR A 179 -2.46 -0.31 12.00
CA THR A 179 -2.84 0.25 10.69
C THR A 179 -4.20 0.94 10.73
N ILE A 180 -5.16 0.35 11.44
CA ILE A 180 -6.47 0.96 11.66
C ILE A 180 -6.30 2.21 12.52
N TYR A 181 -5.52 2.15 13.59
CA TYR A 181 -5.27 3.30 14.48
C TYR A 181 -4.58 4.47 13.77
N THR A 182 -3.59 4.21 12.91
CA THR A 182 -2.94 5.25 12.10
C THR A 182 -3.96 5.93 11.18
N LEU A 183 -4.83 5.14 10.55
CA LEU A 183 -5.87 5.62 9.66
C LEU A 183 -6.93 6.45 10.42
N LEU A 184 -7.40 6.00 11.59
CA LEU A 184 -8.31 6.77 12.44
C LEU A 184 -7.68 8.09 12.90
N THR A 185 -6.40 8.09 13.25
CA THR A 185 -5.68 9.31 13.67
C THR A 185 -5.61 10.33 12.52
N GLN A 186 -5.36 9.86 11.28
CA GLN A 186 -5.37 10.72 10.11
C GLN A 186 -6.77 11.29 9.82
N ILE A 187 -7.81 10.46 9.95
CA ILE A 187 -9.20 10.93 9.80
C ILE A 187 -9.56 11.94 10.88
N ALA A 188 -9.24 11.67 12.15
CA ALA A 188 -9.51 12.58 13.26
C ALA A 188 -8.85 13.95 13.04
N LEU A 189 -7.60 13.95 12.57
CA LEU A 189 -6.86 15.18 12.28
C LEU A 189 -7.51 16.01 11.17
N ILE A 190 -8.00 15.36 10.11
CA ILE A 190 -8.56 16.05 8.94
C ILE A 190 -10.03 16.45 9.17
N VAL A 191 -10.83 15.55 9.74
CA VAL A 191 -12.27 15.74 9.92
C VAL A 191 -12.59 16.69 11.07
N GLU A 192 -11.84 16.62 12.18
CA GLU A 192 -12.04 17.49 13.35
C GLU A 192 -11.03 18.65 13.41
N GLU A 193 -10.17 18.82 12.39
CA GLU A 193 -9.12 19.86 12.30
C GLU A 193 -8.21 19.94 13.55
N LEU A 194 -7.98 18.79 14.21
CA LEU A 194 -7.24 18.71 15.47
C LEU A 194 -5.72 18.79 15.27
N ASP A 195 -4.99 19.20 16.32
CA ASP A 195 -3.54 19.04 16.36
C ASP A 195 -3.11 17.59 16.54
N ILE A 196 -1.87 17.27 16.17
CA ILE A 196 -1.34 15.89 16.10
C ILE A 196 -1.63 15.12 17.40
N VAL A 197 -1.32 15.70 18.55
CA VAL A 197 -1.51 15.05 19.87
C VAL A 197 -2.99 14.86 20.19
N ALA A 198 -3.83 15.85 19.89
CA ALA A 198 -5.27 15.76 20.12
C ALA A 198 -5.91 14.71 19.19
N ALA A 199 -5.46 14.61 17.94
CA ALA A 199 -5.90 13.58 17.00
C ALA A 199 -5.56 12.16 17.49
N PHE A 200 -4.38 11.96 18.09
CA PHE A 200 -4.01 10.68 18.70
C PHE A 200 -4.91 10.30 19.88
N GLN A 201 -5.18 11.27 20.77
CA GLN A 201 -6.05 11.06 21.93
C GLN A 201 -7.48 10.75 21.48
N ARG A 202 -7.98 11.50 20.50
CA ARG A 202 -9.33 11.32 19.95
C ARG A 202 -9.48 9.97 19.25
N ALA A 203 -8.53 9.60 18.40
CA ALA A 203 -8.51 8.29 17.76
C ALA A 203 -8.42 7.15 18.78
N TRP A 204 -7.70 7.34 19.90
CA TRP A 204 -7.61 6.35 20.97
C TRP A 204 -8.92 6.19 21.73
N GLU A 205 -9.60 7.30 22.02
CA GLU A 205 -10.92 7.30 22.64
C GLU A 205 -11.94 6.57 21.77
N VAL A 206 -12.02 6.93 20.48
CA VAL A 206 -12.92 6.29 19.49
C VAL A 206 -12.59 4.80 19.35
N PHE A 207 -11.30 4.44 19.30
CA PHE A 207 -10.89 3.05 19.18
C PHE A 207 -11.29 2.23 20.39
N ARG A 208 -11.08 2.73 21.63
CA ARG A 208 -11.45 2.00 22.85
C ARG A 208 -12.95 1.92 23.09
N SER A 209 -13.68 3.00 22.82
CA SER A 209 -15.13 3.04 23.04
C SER A 209 -15.90 2.13 22.08
N ASN A 210 -15.35 1.89 20.88
CA ASN A 210 -16.04 1.17 19.82
C ASN A 210 -15.23 -0.01 19.24
N LEU A 211 -14.44 -0.70 20.07
CA LEU A 211 -13.59 -1.84 19.64
C LEU A 211 -14.38 -2.88 18.83
N GLY A 212 -15.59 -3.25 19.28
CA GLY A 212 -16.41 -4.24 18.58
C GLY A 212 -16.78 -3.81 17.17
N GLN A 213 -17.21 -2.56 16.99
CA GLN A 213 -17.62 -2.03 15.68
C GLN A 213 -16.41 -1.79 14.77
N VAL A 214 -15.29 -1.30 15.32
CA VAL A 214 -14.03 -1.11 14.59
C VAL A 214 -13.47 -2.45 14.10
N VAL A 215 -13.51 -3.50 14.94
CA VAL A 215 -13.06 -4.86 14.56
C VAL A 215 -13.96 -5.45 13.49
N VAL A 216 -15.29 -5.34 13.61
CA VAL A 216 -16.22 -5.82 12.58
C VAL A 216 -15.99 -5.11 11.25
N MET A 217 -15.84 -3.78 11.27
CA MET A 217 -15.57 -3.00 10.06
C MET A 217 -14.22 -3.38 9.43
N GLY A 218 -13.18 -3.51 10.26
CA GLY A 218 -11.85 -3.94 9.82
C GLY A 218 -11.85 -5.35 9.25
N LEU A 219 -12.65 -6.26 9.81
CA LEU A 219 -12.81 -7.62 9.31
C LEU A 219 -13.52 -7.63 7.95
N ILE A 220 -14.61 -6.87 7.79
CA ILE A 220 -15.35 -6.80 6.52
C ILE A 220 -14.49 -6.16 5.42
N LEU A 221 -13.83 -5.04 5.71
CA LEU A 221 -12.94 -4.37 4.76
C LEU A 221 -11.68 -5.20 4.48
N GLY A 222 -11.16 -5.91 5.47
CA GLY A 222 -10.02 -6.81 5.32
C GLY A 222 -10.34 -8.01 4.43
N ILE A 223 -11.48 -8.69 4.68
CA ILE A 223 -11.95 -9.79 3.84
C ILE A 223 -12.31 -9.28 2.45
N GLY A 224 -12.99 -8.14 2.32
CA GLY A 224 -13.27 -7.51 1.03
C GLY A 224 -12.00 -7.18 0.25
N GLY A 225 -11.00 -6.62 0.93
CA GLY A 225 -9.63 -6.41 0.45
C GLY A 225 -9.01 -7.69 -0.11
N PHE A 226 -9.06 -8.75 0.68
CA PHE A 226 -8.51 -10.05 0.32
C PHE A 226 -9.23 -10.67 -0.90
N VAL A 227 -10.56 -10.65 -0.93
CA VAL A 227 -11.36 -11.18 -2.05
C VAL A 227 -11.07 -10.42 -3.34
N VAL A 228 -11.06 -9.09 -3.30
CA VAL A 228 -10.71 -8.27 -4.47
C VAL A 228 -9.27 -8.53 -4.92
N GLY A 229 -8.33 -8.62 -3.96
CA GLY A 229 -6.94 -8.98 -4.25
C GLY A 229 -6.81 -10.34 -4.93
N LEU A 230 -7.56 -11.34 -4.49
CA LEU A 230 -7.61 -12.67 -5.10
C LEU A 230 -8.21 -12.62 -6.52
N VAL A 231 -9.31 -11.88 -6.71
CA VAL A 231 -9.93 -11.68 -8.02
C VAL A 231 -8.96 -11.01 -9.00
N LEU A 232 -8.17 -10.03 -8.54
CA LEU A 232 -7.11 -9.40 -9.34
C LEU A 232 -5.91 -10.32 -9.57
N ALA A 233 -5.62 -11.24 -8.65
CA ALA A 233 -4.54 -12.21 -8.81
C ALA A 233 -4.85 -13.27 -9.88
N ILE A 234 -6.11 -13.65 -10.09
CA ILE A 234 -6.50 -14.66 -11.10
C ILE A 234 -5.99 -14.33 -12.52
N PRO A 235 -6.32 -13.17 -13.12
CA PRO A 235 -5.82 -12.82 -14.46
C PRO A 235 -4.30 -12.64 -14.47
N PHE A 236 -3.70 -12.16 -13.38
CA PHE A 236 -2.26 -12.06 -13.25
C PHE A 236 -1.58 -13.44 -13.35
N ILE A 237 -2.12 -14.44 -12.64
CA ILE A 237 -1.63 -15.83 -12.70
C ILE A 237 -1.79 -16.38 -14.12
N LEU A 238 -2.94 -16.15 -14.77
CA LEU A 238 -3.19 -16.60 -16.15
C LEU A 238 -2.18 -16.02 -17.16
N ILE A 239 -1.83 -14.75 -17.03
CA ILE A 239 -0.81 -14.07 -17.87
C ILE A 239 0.61 -14.60 -17.57
N ALA A 240 0.85 -15.00 -16.32
CA ALA A 240 2.14 -15.57 -15.88
C ALA A 240 2.31 -17.06 -16.23
N LEU A 241 1.22 -17.81 -16.48
CA LEU A 241 1.28 -19.23 -16.86
C LEU A 241 2.20 -19.54 -18.05
N PRO A 242 2.12 -18.85 -19.21
CA PRO A 242 3.00 -19.15 -20.35
C PRO A 242 4.50 -18.94 -20.03
N PHE A 243 4.81 -18.02 -19.13
CA PHE A 243 6.16 -17.83 -18.61
C PHE A 243 6.59 -19.00 -17.72
N ILE A 244 5.73 -19.44 -16.80
CA ILE A 244 6.00 -20.57 -15.91
C ILE A 244 6.17 -21.88 -16.71
N THR A 245 5.32 -22.13 -17.70
CA THR A 245 5.44 -23.31 -18.57
C THR A 245 6.68 -23.26 -19.45
N GLY A 246 7.05 -22.08 -19.98
CA GLY A 246 8.30 -21.88 -20.72
C GLY A 246 9.55 -22.18 -19.88
N LEU A 247 9.54 -21.83 -18.59
CA LEU A 247 10.64 -22.12 -17.65
C LEU A 247 10.76 -23.62 -17.31
N ILE A 248 9.65 -24.35 -17.26
CA ILE A 248 9.64 -25.78 -16.89
C ILE A 248 10.00 -26.67 -18.08
N VAL A 249 9.56 -26.32 -19.29
CA VAL A 249 9.70 -27.16 -20.49
C VAL A 249 11.06 -26.98 -21.17
N GLY A 250 11.83 -25.93 -20.85
CA GLY A 250 13.25 -25.81 -21.23
C GLY A 250 13.51 -25.78 -22.75
N THR A 251 12.58 -25.27 -23.54
CA THR A 251 12.75 -25.18 -25.01
C THR A 251 13.30 -23.82 -25.41
N ASP A 252 14.48 -23.79 -26.05
CA ASP A 252 15.22 -22.57 -26.39
C ASP A 252 14.48 -21.60 -27.32
N THR A 253 13.48 -22.09 -28.06
CA THR A 253 12.62 -21.30 -28.95
C THR A 253 11.34 -20.76 -28.28
N SER A 254 10.94 -21.31 -27.13
CA SER A 254 9.73 -20.88 -26.40
C SER A 254 10.01 -19.84 -25.32
N SER A 255 11.27 -19.64 -24.95
CA SER A 255 11.70 -18.72 -23.91
C SER A 255 11.56 -17.24 -24.32
N VAL A 256 11.86 -16.88 -25.58
CA VAL A 256 11.71 -15.49 -26.08
C VAL A 256 10.26 -15.15 -26.44
N ALA A 257 9.53 -16.10 -27.03
CA ALA A 257 8.11 -15.92 -27.35
C ALA A 257 7.24 -15.90 -26.08
N GLY A 258 7.51 -16.78 -25.11
CA GLY A 258 6.84 -16.77 -23.81
C GLY A 258 7.13 -15.51 -22.99
N LEU A 259 8.37 -15.04 -22.98
CA LEU A 259 8.76 -13.78 -22.34
C LEU A 259 8.05 -12.58 -22.96
N SER A 260 8.07 -12.45 -24.29
CA SER A 260 7.47 -11.30 -24.96
C SER A 260 5.95 -11.25 -24.74
N VAL A 261 5.25 -12.39 -24.81
CA VAL A 261 3.82 -12.48 -24.49
C VAL A 261 3.54 -12.12 -23.03
N THR A 262 4.35 -12.60 -22.08
CA THR A 262 4.15 -12.28 -20.65
C THR A 262 4.50 -10.82 -20.33
N ILE A 263 5.55 -10.24 -20.92
CA ILE A 263 5.91 -8.83 -20.73
C ILE A 263 4.82 -7.93 -21.32
N ILE A 264 4.37 -8.20 -22.54
CA ILE A 264 3.30 -7.41 -23.19
C ILE A 264 1.98 -7.54 -22.40
N GLY A 265 1.64 -8.75 -21.94
CA GLY A 265 0.47 -8.99 -21.11
C GLY A 265 0.54 -8.26 -19.76
N MET A 266 1.71 -8.26 -19.11
CA MET A 266 1.93 -7.53 -17.87
C MET A 266 1.84 -6.02 -18.07
N LEU A 267 2.42 -5.50 -19.17
CA LEU A 267 2.39 -4.07 -19.49
C LEU A 267 0.96 -3.58 -19.78
N LEU A 268 0.14 -4.39 -20.45
CA LEU A 268 -1.28 -4.11 -20.69
C LEU A 268 -2.15 -4.26 -19.42
N TYR A 269 -1.77 -5.13 -18.49
CA TYR A 269 -2.51 -5.37 -17.25
C TYR A 269 -2.14 -4.37 -16.14
N LEU A 270 -0.97 -3.73 -16.21
CA LEU A 270 -0.47 -2.76 -15.23
C LEU A 270 -1.45 -1.58 -15.02
N PRO A 271 -2.01 -0.92 -16.05
CA PRO A 271 -3.00 0.15 -15.87
C PRO A 271 -4.26 -0.34 -15.13
N VAL A 272 -4.69 -1.58 -15.39
CA VAL A 272 -5.85 -2.19 -14.74
C VAL A 272 -5.55 -2.43 -13.26
N LEU A 273 -4.36 -2.93 -12.93
CA LEU A 273 -3.92 -3.12 -11.54
C LEU A 273 -3.82 -1.80 -10.78
N LEU A 274 -3.26 -0.76 -11.40
CA LEU A 274 -3.18 0.57 -10.79
C LEU A 274 -4.58 1.13 -10.54
N LEU A 275 -5.47 1.10 -11.54
CA LEU A 275 -6.85 1.57 -11.41
C LEU A 275 -7.61 0.80 -10.33
N ALA A 276 -7.56 -0.54 -10.35
CA ALA A 276 -8.26 -1.36 -9.38
C ALA A 276 -7.71 -1.16 -7.95
N GLY A 277 -6.38 -1.08 -7.80
CA GLY A 277 -5.74 -0.75 -6.53
C GLY A 277 -6.12 0.64 -6.02
N GLY A 278 -6.17 1.63 -6.90
CA GLY A 278 -6.58 2.99 -6.57
C GLY A 278 -8.04 3.10 -6.15
N ILE A 279 -8.96 2.43 -6.88
CA ILE A 279 -10.39 2.36 -6.52
C ILE A 279 -10.55 1.68 -5.16
N MET A 280 -9.85 0.56 -4.94
CA MET A 280 -9.94 -0.18 -3.69
C MET A 280 -9.44 0.65 -2.50
N ARG A 281 -8.31 1.33 -2.68
CA ARG A 281 -7.76 2.25 -1.66
C ARG A 281 -8.73 3.40 -1.36
N THR A 282 -9.36 3.95 -2.40
CA THR A 282 -10.36 5.01 -2.28
C THR A 282 -11.58 4.53 -1.48
N PHE A 283 -12.12 3.36 -1.82
CA PHE A 283 -13.26 2.77 -1.16
C PHE A 283 -12.98 2.40 0.30
N ILE A 284 -11.84 1.77 0.58
CA ILE A 284 -11.43 1.42 1.96
C ILE A 284 -11.31 2.69 2.80
N THR A 285 -10.57 3.69 2.30
CA THR A 285 -10.35 4.96 3.02
C THR A 285 -11.68 5.67 3.28
N GLY A 286 -12.53 5.79 2.25
CA GLY A 286 -13.85 6.42 2.37
C GLY A 286 -14.79 5.70 3.33
N SER A 287 -14.80 4.37 3.30
CA SER A 287 -15.61 3.56 4.22
C SER A 287 -15.20 3.82 5.67
N TRP A 288 -13.89 3.86 5.95
CA TRP A 288 -13.38 4.19 7.27
C TRP A 288 -13.68 5.63 7.70
N THR A 289 -13.59 6.61 6.79
CA THR A 289 -13.97 8.01 7.06
C THR A 289 -15.43 8.12 7.48
N LEU A 290 -16.33 7.50 6.73
CA LEU A 290 -17.77 7.48 7.06
C LEU A 290 -18.04 6.75 8.37
N THR A 291 -17.39 5.60 8.59
CA THR A 291 -17.49 4.87 9.86
C THR A 291 -17.04 5.75 11.02
N TYR A 292 -15.88 6.40 10.93
CA TYR A 292 -15.38 7.28 11.98
C TYR A 292 -16.39 8.39 12.33
N ARG A 293 -16.99 9.04 11.33
CA ARG A 293 -18.04 10.05 11.56
C ARG A 293 -19.26 9.48 12.26
N SER A 294 -19.73 8.30 11.85
CA SER A 294 -20.87 7.66 12.50
C SER A 294 -20.58 7.25 13.95
N LEU A 295 -19.34 6.85 14.26
CA LEU A 295 -18.90 6.54 15.62
C LEU A 295 -18.90 7.80 16.49
N ILE A 296 -18.41 8.93 15.98
CA ILE A 296 -18.45 10.20 16.72
C ILE A 296 -19.88 10.66 16.96
N ALA A 297 -20.76 10.56 15.96
CA ALA A 297 -22.16 10.92 16.11
C ALA A 297 -22.83 10.13 17.25
N SER A 298 -22.57 8.82 17.33
CA SER A 298 -23.10 7.98 18.40
C SER A 298 -22.52 8.24 19.79
N MET A 299 -21.40 8.96 19.90
CA MET A 299 -20.81 9.36 21.18
C MET A 299 -21.28 10.74 21.64
N ALA A 300 -21.91 11.52 20.76
CA ALA A 300 -22.49 12.83 21.08
C ALA A 300 -23.94 12.74 21.57
N GLU A 301 -24.57 11.57 21.43
CA GLU A 301 -25.90 11.21 21.97
C GLU A 301 -25.78 10.58 23.36
#